data_AF-A0A8J8B407-F1
#
_entry.id   AF-A0A8J8B407-F1
#
_cell.length_a   1.000
_cell.length_b   1.000
_cell.length_c   1.000
_cell.angle_alpha   90.00
_cell.angle_beta   90.00
_cell.angle_gamma   90.00
#
_symmetry.space_group_name_H-M   'P 1'
#
loop_
_entity.id
_entity.type
_entity.pdbx_description
1 polymer ?
#
loop_
_entity_poly.entity_id
_entity_poly.type
_entity_poly.pdbx_seq_one_letter_code
_entity_poly.pdbx_strand_id
1 'polypeptide(L)'
;MNKKFQMGVGLGGPSIIMIFVVLCLSTLGALSLVTANADWKLTQKAAEAVTAYYHADCEAEEILASADATLKAGQPLEANSFYIPVSENQDLFLSLTQENGRLAVLSQKLIVKSEWDYNSFETEYNDTLVIEK
;
A
#
# COMPACT_ATOMS: atom_id res chain seq x y z
N MET A 1 -38.44 48.97 48.74
CA MET A 1 -37.28 49.45 47.95
C MET A 1 -36.82 48.33 47.04
N ASN A 2 -37.29 48.30 45.78
CA ASN A 2 -36.89 47.26 44.82
C ASN A 2 -36.12 47.95 43.68
N LYS A 3 -34.78 47.98 43.78
CA LYS A 3 -33.93 48.43 42.67
C LYS A 3 -33.94 47.32 41.61
N LYS A 4 -34.80 47.46 40.61
CA LYS A 4 -34.76 46.65 39.40
C LYS A 4 -33.42 46.90 38.72
N PHE A 5 -32.55 45.88 38.69
CA PHE A 5 -31.34 45.89 37.89
C PHE A 5 -31.78 45.82 36.42
N GLN A 6 -32.13 46.97 35.84
CA GLN A 6 -32.32 47.07 34.41
C GLN A 6 -30.94 47.02 33.78
N MET A 7 -30.47 45.80 33.57
CA MET A 7 -29.33 45.49 32.73
C MET A 7 -29.78 45.84 31.31
N GLY A 8 -29.52 47.07 30.88
CA GLY A 8 -29.56 47.40 29.45
C GLY A 8 -28.72 46.33 28.76
N VAL A 9 -29.30 45.63 27.80
CA VAL A 9 -28.62 44.62 26.98
C VAL A 9 -27.49 45.36 26.26
N GLY A 10 -26.33 45.45 26.89
CA GLY A 10 -25.14 46.06 26.33
C GLY A 10 -24.72 45.17 25.17
N LEU A 11 -24.79 45.71 23.96
CA LEU A 11 -24.51 45.03 22.68
C LEU A 11 -23.15 44.26 22.66
N GLY A 12 -22.23 44.52 23.60
CA GLY A 12 -20.90 43.92 23.65
C GLY A 12 -20.83 42.43 24.00
N GLY A 13 -21.64 41.93 24.95
CA GLY A 13 -21.54 40.53 25.43
C GLY A 13 -21.89 39.50 24.33
N PRO A 14 -23.07 39.59 23.71
CA PRO A 14 -23.45 38.73 22.58
C PRO A 14 -22.51 38.86 21.37
N SER A 15 -21.98 40.06 21.08
CA SER A 15 -21.04 40.27 19.98
C SER A 15 -19.71 39.52 20.17
N ILE A 16 -19.18 39.47 21.40
CA ILE A 16 -17.93 38.73 21.67
C ILE A 16 -18.13 37.22 21.47
N ILE A 17 -19.26 36.67 21.92
CA ILE A 17 -19.60 35.26 21.71
C ILE A 17 -19.74 34.96 20.21
N MET A 18 -20.40 35.84 19.45
CA MET A 18 -20.57 35.67 18.00
C MET A 18 -19.23 35.61 17.28
N ILE A 19 -18.29 36.51 17.59
CA ILE A 19 -16.94 36.50 17.02
C ILE A 19 -16.22 35.19 17.35
N PHE A 20 -16.27 34.75 18.62
CA PHE A 20 -15.64 33.51 19.04
C PHE A 20 -16.19 32.29 18.29
N VAL A 21 -17.52 32.20 18.17
CA VAL A 21 -18.18 31.10 17.42
C VAL A 21 -17.76 31.12 15.95
N VAL A 22 -17.72 32.29 15.30
CA VAL A 22 -17.28 32.39 13.90
C VAL A 22 -15.82 31.96 13.75
N LEU A 23 -14.94 32.34 14.68
CA LEU A 23 -13.56 31.87 14.69
C LEU A 23 -13.47 30.35 14.84
N CYS A 24 -14.22 29.76 15.78
CA CYS A 24 -14.29 28.31 15.96
C CYS A 24 -14.83 27.58 14.72
N LEU A 25 -15.90 28.08 14.10
CA LEU A 25 -16.46 27.48 12.89
C LEU A 25 -15.48 27.58 11.72
N SER A 26 -14.73 28.68 11.63
CA SER A 26 -13.71 28.88 10.59
C SER A 26 -12.56 27.88 10.74
N THR A 27 -12.05 27.68 11.96
CA THR A 27 -10.96 26.71 12.20
C THR A 27 -11.43 25.27 12.01
N LEU A 28 -12.62 24.92 12.51
CA LEU A 28 -13.22 23.60 12.30
C LEU A 28 -13.50 23.33 10.82
N GLY A 29 -14.02 24.32 10.09
CA GLY A 29 -14.25 24.22 8.65
C GLY A 29 -12.96 24.06 7.85
N ALA A 30 -11.92 24.83 8.19
CA ALA A 30 -10.61 24.68 7.56
C ALA A 30 -10.02 23.29 7.81
N LEU A 31 -10.10 22.78 9.05
CA LEU A 31 -9.64 21.44 9.39
C LEU A 31 -10.43 20.37 8.64
N SER A 32 -11.76 20.50 8.56
CA SER A 32 -12.60 19.58 7.79
C SER A 32 -12.22 19.53 6.30
N LEU A 33 -11.92 20.68 5.69
CA LEU A 33 -11.46 20.74 4.30
C LEU A 33 -10.08 20.10 4.11
N VAL A 34 -9.13 20.38 5.02
CA VAL A 34 -7.78 19.79 4.97
C VAL A 34 -7.86 18.27 5.11
N THR A 35 -8.65 17.76 6.06
CA THR A 35 -8.88 16.32 6.25
C THR A 35 -9.52 15.70 5.01
N ALA A 36 -10.59 16.29 4.47
CA ALA A 36 -11.24 15.78 3.26
C ALA A 36 -10.29 15.72 2.04
N ASN A 37 -9.37 16.68 1.91
CA ASN A 37 -8.35 16.67 0.87
C ASN A 37 -7.32 15.55 1.09
N ALA A 38 -6.87 15.35 2.33
CA ALA A 38 -5.98 14.25 2.68
C ALA A 38 -6.63 12.89 2.40
N ASP A 39 -7.89 12.71 2.82
CA ASP A 39 -8.67 11.50 2.57
C ASP A 39 -8.82 11.25 1.06
N TRP A 40 -9.15 12.28 0.27
CA TRP A 40 -9.25 12.16 -1.18
C TRP A 40 -7.95 11.66 -1.82
N LYS A 41 -6.80 12.23 -1.43
CA LYS A 41 -5.49 11.79 -1.93
C LYS A 41 -5.17 10.35 -1.52
N LEU A 42 -5.51 9.96 -0.30
CA LEU A 42 -5.31 8.60 0.20
C LEU A 42 -6.18 7.60 -0.57
N THR A 43 -7.45 7.90 -0.75
CA THR A 43 -8.38 7.07 -1.53
C THR A 43 -7.93 6.95 -2.99
N GLN A 44 -7.45 8.03 -3.59
CA GLN A 44 -6.92 7.98 -4.96
C GLN A 44 -5.73 7.01 -5.06
N LYS A 45 -4.74 7.12 -4.17
CA LYS A 45 -3.59 6.21 -4.14
C LYS A 45 -4.01 4.76 -3.90
N ALA A 46 -4.99 4.54 -3.02
CA ALA A 46 -5.52 3.20 -2.78
C ALA A 46 -6.19 2.62 -4.03
N ALA A 47 -6.98 3.41 -4.76
CA ALA A 47 -7.60 3.00 -6.01
C ALA A 47 -6.57 2.68 -7.10
N GLU A 48 -5.54 3.52 -7.23
CA GLU A 48 -4.41 3.27 -8.15
C GLU A 48 -3.68 1.97 -7.80
N ALA A 49 -3.37 1.74 -6.53
CA ALA A 49 -2.69 0.52 -6.07
C ALA A 49 -3.52 -0.75 -6.34
N VAL A 50 -4.83 -0.72 -6.07
CA VAL A 50 -5.73 -1.83 -6.36
C VAL A 50 -5.83 -2.10 -7.86
N THR A 51 -5.92 -1.04 -8.67
CA THR A 51 -5.97 -1.17 -10.14
C THR A 51 -4.69 -1.80 -10.67
N ALA A 52 -3.53 -1.36 -10.20
CA ALA A 52 -2.24 -1.90 -10.61
C ALA A 52 -2.07 -3.38 -10.20
N TYR A 53 -2.53 -3.73 -9.00
CA TYR A 53 -2.54 -5.13 -8.55
C TYR A 53 -3.37 -6.03 -9.46
N TYR A 54 -4.61 -5.64 -9.77
CA TYR A 54 -5.46 -6.46 -10.63
C TYR A 54 -4.99 -6.50 -12.08
N HIS A 55 -4.30 -5.47 -12.56
CA HIS A 55 -3.64 -5.51 -13.86
C HIS A 55 -2.55 -6.60 -13.90
N ALA A 56 -1.70 -6.66 -12.88
CA ALA A 56 -0.67 -7.70 -12.76
C ALA A 56 -1.27 -9.10 -12.58
N ASP A 57 -2.40 -9.21 -11.86
CA ASP A 57 -3.14 -10.46 -11.70
C ASP A 57 -3.71 -10.97 -13.04
N CYS A 58 -4.25 -10.08 -13.87
CA CYS A 58 -4.68 -10.44 -15.23
C CYS A 58 -3.52 -10.98 -16.08
N GLU A 59 -2.33 -10.39 -15.97
CA GLU A 59 -1.12 -10.90 -16.65
C GLU A 59 -0.69 -12.26 -16.11
N ALA A 60 -0.81 -12.49 -14.79
CA ALA A 60 -0.56 -13.79 -14.18
C ALA A 60 -1.50 -14.86 -14.72
N GLU A 61 -2.79 -14.55 -14.87
CA GLU A 61 -3.80 -15.45 -15.46
C GLU A 61 -3.51 -15.75 -16.93
N GLU A 62 -3.01 -14.78 -17.71
CA GLU A 62 -2.59 -15.02 -19.10
C GLU A 62 -1.39 -15.98 -19.16
N ILE A 63 -0.41 -15.82 -18.26
CA ILE A 63 0.72 -16.74 -18.12
C ILE A 63 0.21 -18.15 -17.77
N LEU A 64 -0.72 -18.27 -16.81
CA LEU A 64 -1.33 -19.54 -16.42
C LEU A 64 -2.05 -20.22 -17.59
N ALA A 65 -2.82 -19.46 -18.37
CA ALA A 65 -3.51 -19.97 -19.54
C ALA A 65 -2.52 -20.49 -20.61
N SER A 66 -1.41 -19.77 -20.83
CA SER A 66 -0.36 -20.19 -21.76
C SER A 66 0.39 -21.44 -21.28
N ALA A 67 0.64 -21.54 -19.96
CA ALA A 67 1.27 -22.69 -19.33
C ALA A 67 0.38 -23.94 -19.42
N ASP A 68 -0.93 -23.80 -19.17
CA ASP A 68 -1.90 -24.89 -19.33
C ASP A 68 -2.00 -25.36 -20.79
N ALA A 69 -1.98 -24.44 -21.75
CA ALA A 69 -1.97 -24.79 -23.18
C ALA A 69 -0.69 -25.56 -23.58
N THR A 70 0.47 -25.14 -23.07
CA THR A 70 1.76 -25.79 -23.32
C THR A 70 1.80 -27.22 -22.76
N LEU A 71 1.28 -27.40 -21.53
CA LEU A 71 1.14 -28.73 -20.94
C LEU A 71 0.19 -29.63 -21.72
N LYS A 72 -0.93 -29.10 -22.21
CA LYS A 72 -1.87 -29.85 -23.07
C LYS A 72 -1.23 -30.27 -24.41
N ALA A 73 -0.29 -29.47 -24.92
CA ALA A 73 0.50 -29.81 -26.10
C ALA A 73 1.59 -30.86 -25.83
N GLY A 74 1.76 -31.29 -24.56
CA GLY A 74 2.76 -32.28 -24.17
C GLY A 74 4.19 -31.73 -24.07
N GLN A 75 4.33 -30.40 -24.02
CA GLN A 75 5.62 -29.73 -23.88
C GLN A 75 5.91 -29.43 -22.41
N PRO A 76 7.18 -29.54 -21.98
CA PRO A 76 7.57 -29.16 -20.63
C PRO A 76 7.46 -27.64 -20.44
N LEU A 77 7.19 -27.20 -19.21
CA LEU A 77 7.22 -25.79 -18.84
C LEU A 77 8.68 -25.30 -18.82
N GLU A 78 8.96 -24.18 -19.49
CA GLU A 78 10.31 -23.60 -19.50
C GLU A 78 10.64 -22.85 -18.21
N ALA A 79 9.63 -22.25 -17.58
CA ALA A 79 9.77 -21.50 -16.34
C ALA A 79 8.60 -21.80 -15.40
N ASN A 80 8.93 -22.02 -14.12
CA ASN A 80 7.96 -22.27 -13.05
C ASN A 80 7.83 -21.10 -12.08
N SER A 81 8.53 -19.99 -12.32
CA SER A 81 8.51 -18.80 -11.47
C SER A 81 8.53 -17.53 -12.32
N PHE A 82 7.58 -16.64 -12.09
CA PHE A 82 7.39 -15.41 -12.83
C PHE A 82 7.32 -14.22 -11.87
N TYR A 83 7.82 -13.07 -12.34
CA TYR A 83 7.81 -11.80 -11.62
C TYR A 83 7.10 -10.78 -12.49
N ILE A 84 5.93 -10.33 -12.04
CA ILE A 84 5.07 -9.41 -12.79
C ILE A 84 5.07 -8.06 -12.08
N PRO A 85 5.43 -6.96 -12.75
CA PRO A 85 5.51 -5.65 -12.11
C PRO A 85 4.14 -5.12 -11.70
N VAL A 86 3.95 -4.89 -10.40
CA VAL A 86 2.73 -4.24 -9.85
C VAL A 86 2.97 -2.76 -9.65
N SER A 87 4.16 -2.37 -9.17
CA SER A 87 4.55 -0.98 -8.99
C SER A 87 6.07 -0.79 -9.11
N GLU A 88 6.55 0.42 -8.84
CA GLU A 88 7.99 0.70 -8.78
C GLU A 88 8.73 -0.15 -7.74
N ASN A 89 8.05 -0.55 -6.66
CA ASN A 89 8.67 -1.23 -5.52
C ASN A 89 8.14 -2.65 -5.29
N GLN A 90 7.16 -3.10 -6.06
CA GLN A 90 6.49 -4.39 -5.82
C GLN A 90 6.30 -5.18 -7.11
N ASP A 91 6.50 -6.49 -6.99
CA ASP A 91 6.17 -7.47 -8.01
C ASP A 91 5.16 -8.49 -7.47
N LEU A 92 4.30 -8.97 -8.34
CA LEU A 92 3.51 -10.17 -8.12
C LEU A 92 4.36 -11.37 -8.53
N PHE A 93 4.75 -12.16 -7.54
CA PHE A 93 5.47 -13.41 -7.74
C PHE A 93 4.48 -14.55 -7.92
N LEU A 94 4.60 -15.28 -9.03
CA LEU A 94 3.81 -16.44 -9.38
C LEU A 94 4.73 -17.65 -9.49
N SER A 95 4.46 -18.72 -8.74
CA SER A 95 5.16 -19.99 -8.85
C SER A 95 4.21 -21.13 -9.20
N LEU A 96 4.58 -21.88 -10.23
CA LEU A 96 3.84 -23.01 -10.77
C LEU A 96 4.52 -24.32 -10.39
N THR A 97 3.70 -25.34 -10.14
CA THR A 97 4.16 -26.72 -9.99
C THR A 97 3.34 -27.62 -10.89
N GLN A 98 3.96 -28.68 -11.40
CA GLN A 98 3.30 -29.72 -12.18
C GLN A 98 3.22 -30.99 -11.33
N GLU A 99 2.02 -31.33 -10.88
CA GLU A 99 1.78 -32.57 -10.13
C GLU A 99 0.84 -33.49 -10.91
N ASN A 100 1.25 -34.74 -11.12
CA ASN A 100 0.43 -35.78 -11.76
C ASN A 100 -0.16 -35.37 -13.13
N GLY A 101 0.57 -34.59 -13.92
CA GLY A 101 0.12 -34.10 -15.23
C GLY A 101 -0.87 -32.93 -15.17
N ARG A 102 -1.08 -32.33 -13.99
CA ARG A 102 -1.89 -31.12 -13.81
C ARG A 102 -1.02 -29.95 -13.38
N LEU A 103 -1.32 -28.77 -13.91
CA LEU A 103 -0.75 -27.52 -13.45
C LEU A 103 -1.41 -27.12 -12.13
N ALA A 104 -0.62 -26.76 -11.13
CA ALA A 104 -1.09 -26.18 -9.88
C ALA A 104 -0.28 -24.92 -9.56
N VAL A 105 -0.96 -23.91 -9.01
CA VAL A 105 -0.30 -22.71 -8.48
C VAL A 105 0.22 -23.02 -7.09
N LEU A 106 1.54 -22.97 -6.91
CA LEU A 106 2.19 -23.24 -5.63
C LEU A 106 2.15 -22.00 -4.72
N SER A 107 2.40 -20.83 -5.29
CA SER A 107 2.40 -19.57 -4.55
C SER A 107 2.13 -18.40 -5.47
N GLN A 108 1.25 -17.51 -5.01
CA GLN A 108 1.04 -16.20 -5.61
C GLN A 108 1.12 -15.18 -4.47
N LYS A 109 2.10 -14.28 -4.54
CA LYS A 109 2.34 -13.31 -3.47
C LYS A 109 2.89 -12.00 -4.01
N LEU A 110 2.50 -10.91 -3.36
CA LEU A 110 3.11 -9.60 -3.58
C LEU A 110 4.44 -9.56 -2.83
N ILE A 111 5.54 -9.32 -3.53
CA ILE A 111 6.88 -9.18 -2.96
C ILE A 111 7.43 -7.78 -3.25
N VAL A 112 8.33 -7.32 -2.38
CA VAL A 112 9.07 -6.08 -2.61
C VAL A 112 10.21 -6.37 -3.58
N LYS A 113 10.41 -5.52 -4.60
CA LYS A 113 11.45 -5.67 -5.63
C LYS A 113 12.87 -5.69 -5.06
N SER A 114 13.09 -4.90 -4.02
CA SER A 114 14.37 -4.79 -3.34
C SER A 114 14.17 -5.03 -1.85
N GLU A 115 14.59 -6.20 -1.38
CA GLU A 115 14.87 -6.41 0.04
C GLU A 115 16.28 -5.90 0.32
N TRP A 116 16.47 -5.18 1.43
CA TRP A 116 17.78 -4.70 1.82
C TRP A 116 18.64 -5.92 2.20
N ASP A 117 19.65 -6.23 1.39
CA ASP A 117 20.54 -7.36 1.66
C ASP A 117 21.52 -7.00 2.78
N TYR A 118 21.14 -7.31 4.02
CA TYR A 118 21.99 -7.11 5.20
C TYR A 118 23.33 -7.86 5.10
N ASN A 119 23.37 -8.97 4.35
CA ASN A 119 24.55 -9.81 4.22
C ASN A 119 25.50 -9.32 3.12
N SER A 120 25.05 -8.43 2.22
CA SER A 120 25.91 -7.81 1.20
C SER A 120 27.07 -6.99 1.78
N PHE A 121 27.00 -6.65 3.07
CA PHE A 121 28.04 -5.90 3.80
C PHE A 121 28.66 -6.69 4.95
N GLU A 122 28.33 -7.98 5.12
CA GLU A 122 29.02 -8.80 6.12
C GLU A 122 30.47 -9.03 5.67
N THR A 123 31.42 -8.63 6.53
CA THR A 123 32.85 -8.87 6.30
C THR A 123 33.10 -10.38 6.35
N GLU A 124 33.47 -10.96 5.22
CA GLU A 124 33.84 -12.38 5.13
C GLU A 124 35.18 -12.60 5.86
N TYR A 125 35.14 -13.08 7.12
CA TYR A 125 36.34 -13.45 7.88
C TYR A 125 36.85 -14.80 7.39
N ASN A 126 37.72 -14.80 6.38
CA ASN A 126 38.48 -15.99 5.97
C ASN A 126 39.73 -16.17 6.83
N ASP A 127 39.55 -16.40 8.13
CA ASP A 127 40.63 -16.80 9.03
C ASP A 127 40.84 -18.33 8.94
N THR A 128 41.40 -18.78 7.81
CA THR A 128 41.99 -20.12 7.76
C THR A 128 43.33 -20.08 8.51
N LEU A 129 43.31 -20.33 9.82
CA LEU A 129 44.53 -20.47 10.62
C LEU A 129 45.24 -21.78 10.23
N VAL A 130 46.24 -21.66 9.34
CA VAL A 130 47.17 -22.75 9.04
C VAL A 130 48.07 -22.93 10.27
N ILE A 131 47.79 -23.95 11.07
CA ILE A 131 48.70 -24.38 12.13
C ILE A 131 49.82 -25.19 11.47
N GLU A 132 50.96 -24.55 11.21
CA GLU A 132 52.20 -25.28 10.89
C GLU A 132 52.61 -26.12 12.12
N LYS A 133 52.83 -27.41 11.87
CA LYS A 133 53.31 -28.39 12.85
C LYS A 133 54.83 -28.46 12.88
#